data_AF-A0A4Q3UYY6-F1
#
_entry.id   AF-A0A4Q3UYY6-F1
#
_cell.length_a   1.000
_cell.length_b   1.000
_cell.length_c   1.000
_cell.angle_alpha   90.00
_cell.angle_beta   90.00
_cell.angle_gamma   90.00
#
_symmetry.space_group_name_H-M   'P 1'
#
loop_
_entity.id
_entity.type
_entity.pdbx_description
1 polymer ?
#
loop_
_entity_poly.entity_id
_entity_poly.type
_entity_poly.pdbx_seq_one_letter_code
_entity_poly.pdbx_strand_id
1 'polypeptide(L)' 'MADAHVLEVGIGLTLVGLAGLLASRLKFSIVPLLIIAGMIVGPHAPKIGPIDFRFLESAPLIAFMGRMGILFLL' A
#
# COMPACT_ATOMS: atom_id res chain seq x y z
N MET A 1 -1.73 -20.64 3.91
CA MET A 1 -0.43 -20.16 3.33
C MET A 1 -0.66 -19.17 2.19
N ALA A 2 -1.72 -19.29 1.38
CA ALA A 2 -2.09 -18.26 0.40
C ALA A 2 -2.86 -17.07 1.01
N ASP A 3 -3.47 -17.28 2.18
CA ASP A 3 -4.47 -16.39 2.78
C ASP A 3 -3.87 -15.07 3.32
N ALA A 4 -2.62 -15.12 3.77
CA ALA A 4 -1.90 -13.95 4.28
C ALA A 4 -1.57 -12.95 3.17
N HIS A 5 -1.10 -13.42 2.01
CA HIS A 5 -0.79 -12.55 0.87
C HIS A 5 -2.04 -11.87 0.30
N VAL A 6 -3.16 -12.59 0.21
CA VAL A 6 -4.43 -12.02 -0.26
C VAL A 6 -4.93 -10.93 0.69
N LEU A 7 -4.79 -11.14 2.02
CA LEU A 7 -5.14 -10.14 3.02
C LEU A 7 -4.26 -8.89 2.91
N GLU A 8 -2.95 -9.06 2.77
CA GLU A 8 -2.01 -7.95 2.60
C GLU A 8 -2.33 -7.12 1.35
N VAL A 9 -2.50 -7.78 0.20
CA VAL A 9 -2.86 -7.09 -1.06
C VAL A 9 -4.22 -6.41 -0.94
N GLY A 10 -5.20 -7.06 -0.29
CA GLY A 10 -6.52 -6.47 -0.01
C GLY A 10 -6.41 -5.19 0.81
N ILE A 11 -5.66 -5.20 1.91
CA ILE A 11 -5.41 -4.01 2.75
C ILE A 11 -4.74 -2.90 1.93
N GLY A 12 -3.73 -3.24 1.12
CA GLY A 12 -3.04 -2.29 0.23
C GLY A 12 -4.00 -1.63 -0.77
N LEU A 13 -4.83 -2.42 -1.45
CA LEU A 13 -5.80 -1.91 -2.42
C LEU A 13 -6.85 -1.00 -1.77
N THR A 14 -7.32 -1.39 -0.58
CA THR A 14 -8.29 -0.60 0.20
C THR A 14 -7.70 0.75 0.61
N LEU A 15 -6.43 0.79 1.01
CA LEU A 15 -5.72 2.03 1.37
C LEU A 15 -5.47 2.94 0.18
N VAL A 16 -5.06 2.40 -0.97
CA VAL A 16 -4.93 3.18 -2.21
C VAL A 16 -6.26 3.78 -2.61
N GLY A 17 -7.35 3.00 -2.53
CA GLY A 17 -8.71 3.47 -2.78
C GLY A 17 -9.12 4.61 -1.83
N LEU A 18 -8.89 4.45 -0.52
CA LEU A 18 -9.17 5.49 0.48
C LEU A 18 -8.34 6.76 0.26
N ALA A 19 -7.05 6.62 -0.05
CA ALA A 19 -6.16 7.74 -0.34
C ALA A 19 -6.65 8.53 -1.57
N GLY A 20 -7.07 7.84 -2.63
CA GLY A 20 -7.64 8.47 -3.82
C GLY A 20 -8.98 9.17 -3.55
N LEU A 21 -9.87 8.53 -2.79
CA LEU A 21 -11.14 9.12 -2.38
C LEU A 21 -10.90 10.38 -1.55
N LEU A 22 -9.97 10.33 -0.59
CA LEU A 22 -9.61 11.47 0.26
C LEU A 22 -8.96 12.61 -0.55
N ALA A 23 -8.05 12.28 -1.47
CA ALA A 23 -7.43 13.26 -2.38
C ALA A 23 -8.49 13.99 -3.23
N SER A 24 -9.44 13.23 -3.78
CA SER A 24 -10.53 13.79 -4.61
C SER A 24 -11.43 14.74 -3.81
N ARG A 25 -11.73 14.40 -2.56
CA ARG A 25 -12.58 15.22 -1.67
C ARG A 25 -11.89 16.50 -1.22
N LEU A 26 -10.58 16.43 -0.98
CA LEU A 26 -9.77 17.57 -0.54
C LEU A 26 -9.23 18.42 -1.70
N LYS A 27 -9.47 18.02 -2.96
CA LYS A 27 -8.85 18.62 -4.17
C LYS A 27 -7.32 18.71 -4.05
N PHE A 28 -6.73 17.72 -3.38
CA PHE A 28 -5.31 17.65 -3.12
C PHE A 28 -4.65 16.61 -4.06
N SER A 29 -3.34 16.73 -4.26
CA SER A 29 -2.62 15.73 -5.06
C SER A 29 -2.75 14.35 -4.42
N ILE A 30 -3.01 13.34 -5.24
CA ILE A 30 -3.13 11.96 -4.79
C ILE A 30 -1.77 11.37 -4.39
N VAL A 31 -0.68 11.84 -5.01
CA VAL A 31 0.67 11.28 -4.85
C VAL A 31 1.18 11.35 -3.40
N PRO A 32 1.16 12.51 -2.70
CA PRO A 32 1.63 12.57 -1.31
C PRO A 32 0.79 11.69 -0.36
N LEU A 33 -0.52 11.60 -0.60
CA LEU A 33 -1.43 10.72 0.15
C LEU A 33 -1.07 9.25 -0.03
N LEU A 34 -0.77 8.83 -1.27
CA LEU A 34 -0.32 7.47 -1.56
C LEU A 34 1.05 7.16 -0.94
N ILE A 35 1.98 8.12 -0.93
CA ILE A 35 3.29 7.95 -0.28
C ILE A 35 3.12 7.75 1.23
N ILE A 36 2.29 8.57 1.88
CA ILE A 36 2.02 8.44 3.32
C ILE A 36 1.33 7.12 3.63
N ALA A 37 0.33 6.72 2.83
CA ALA A 37 -0.35 5.43 2.99
C ALA A 37 0.65 4.27 2.88
N GLY A 38 1.59 4.31 1.92
CA GLY A 38 2.65 3.32 1.80
C GLY A 38 3.62 3.30 2.98
N MET A 39 3.96 4.47 3.55
CA MET A 39 4.81 4.53 4.75
C MET A 39 4.13 3.93 5.99
N ILE A 40 2.81 4.11 6.15
CA ILE A 40 2.02 3.58 7.27
C ILE A 40 2.00 2.04 7.28
N VAL A 41 1.95 1.42 6.10
CA VAL A 41 1.95 -0.05 5.95
C VAL A 41 3.34 -0.60 5.60
N GLY A 42 4.34 0.28 5.58
CA GLY A 42 5.72 -0.06 5.26
C GLY A 42 6.45 -0.78 6.41
N PRO A 43 7.79 -0.83 6.36
CA PRO A 43 8.61 -1.48 7.40
C PRO A 43 8.43 -0.83 8.79
N HIS A 44 8.01 0.44 8.79
CA HIS A 44 7.73 1.24 9.97
C HIS A 44 6.30 1.06 10.50
N ALA A 45 5.51 0.14 9.93
CA ALA A 45 4.15 -0.11 10.38
C ALA A 45 4.14 -0.54 11.86
N PRO A 46 3.36 0.15 12.71
CA PRO A 46 3.20 -0.24 14.10
C PRO A 46 2.49 -1.58 14.17
N LYS A 47 3.03 -2.50 14.98
CA LYS A 47 2.35 -3.77 15.29
C LYS A 47 1.18 -3.46 16.21
N ILE A 48 -0.03 -3.39 15.66
CA ILE A 48 -1.24 -3.20 16.45
C ILE A 48 -1.81 -4.59 16.78
N GLY A 49 -1.32 -5.20 17.86
CA GLY A 49 -1.81 -6.49 18.35
C GLY A 49 -1.53 -7.69 17.42
N PRO A 50 -2.48 -8.64 17.22
CA PRO A 50 -2.27 -9.86 16.43
C PRO A 50 -2.26 -9.64 14.90
N ILE A 51 -2.40 -8.40 14.43
CA ILE A 51 -2.42 -8.06 13.00
C ILE A 51 -1.06 -7.46 12.64
N ASP A 52 -0.26 -8.20 11.85
CA ASP A 52 0.99 -7.67 11.30
C ASP A 52 0.67 -6.89 10.02
N PHE A 53 0.68 -5.57 10.11
CA PHE A 53 0.49 -4.67 8.97
C PHE A 53 1.76 -4.49 8.14
N ARG A 54 2.84 -5.21 8.46
CA ARG A 54 4.07 -5.12 7.68
C ARG A 54 3.96 -6.04 6.48
N PHE A 55 4.19 -5.48 5.30
CA PHE A 55 4.40 -6.24 4.07
C PHE A 55 5.75 -6.99 4.05
N LEU A 56 6.10 -7.73 5.10
CA LEU A 56 7.41 -8.39 5.22
C LEU A 56 7.54 -9.55 4.23
N GLU A 57 6.45 -10.28 3.99
CA GLU A 57 6.41 -11.40 3.05
C GLU A 57 6.19 -10.92 1.60
N SER A 58 5.46 -9.81 1.42
CA SER A 58 5.12 -9.24 0.10
C SER A 58 6.13 -8.21 -0.43
N ALA A 59 7.18 -7.88 0.31
CA ALA A 59 8.22 -6.91 -0.12
C ALA A 59 8.79 -7.16 -1.54
N PRO A 60 9.20 -8.40 -1.93
CA PRO A 60 9.69 -8.65 -3.29
C PRO A 60 8.61 -8.47 -4.36
N LEU A 61 7.34 -8.79 -4.06
CA LEU A 61 6.22 -8.58 -4.98
C LEU A 61 5.93 -7.09 -5.17
N ILE A 62 5.91 -6.30 -4.09
CA ILE A 62 5.69 -4.85 -4.15
C ILE A 62 6.82 -4.16 -4.91
N ALA A 63 8.08 -4.58 -4.70
CA ALA A 63 9.22 -4.05 -5.43
C ALA A 63 9.11 -4.34 -6.94
N PHE A 64 8.68 -5.55 -7.31
CA PHE A 64 8.41 -5.90 -8.70
C PHE A 64 7.26 -5.07 -9.29
N MET A 65 6.14 -4.96 -8.56
CA MET A 65 4.98 -4.16 -8.98
C MET A 65 5.31 -2.67 -9.12
N GLY A 66 6.16 -2.11 -8.26
CA GLY A 66 6.64 -0.74 -8.38
C GLY A 66 7.43 -0.51 -9.67
N ARG A 67 8.30 -1.46 -10.06
CA ARG A 67 9.03 -1.40 -11.33
C ARG A 67 8.10 -1.53 -12.54
N MET A 68 7.14 -2.45 -12.47
CA MET A 68 6.09 -2.59 -13.50
C MET A 68 5.28 -1.30 -13.64
N GLY A 69 4.94 -0.63 -12.53
CA GLY A 69 4.25 0.65 -12.54
C GLY A 69 5.02 1.75 -13.28
N ILE A 70 6.34 1.82 -13.10
CA ILE A 70 7.19 2.75 -13.85
C ILE A 70 7.14 2.43 -15.35
N LEU A 71 7.22 1.15 -15.73
CA LEU A 71 7.11 0.73 -17.13
C LEU A 71 5.76 1.08 -17.77
N PHE A 72 4.67 1.09 -17.00
CA PHE A 72 3.35 1.52 -17.51
C PHE A 72 3.17 3.04 -17.53
N LEU A 73 3.99 3.79 -16.78
CA LEU A 73 3.96 5.25 -16.76
C LEU A 73 4.75 5.87 -17.92
N LEU A 74 5.78 5.16 -18.39
CA LEU A 74 6.58 5.50 -19.58
C LEU A 74 5.87 5.08 -20.87
#